data_AF-A0A3B8KT79-F1
#
_entry.id   AF-A0A3B8KT79-F1
#
_cell.length_a   1.000
_cell.length_b   1.000
_cell.length_c   1.000
_cell.angle_alpha   90.00
_cell.angle_beta   90.00
_cell.angle_gamma   90.00
#
_symmetry.space_group_name_H-M   'P 1'
#
loop_
_entity.id
_entity.type
_entity.pdbx_description
1 polymer ?
#
loop_
_entity_poly.entity_id
_entity_poly.type
_entity_poly.pdbx_seq_one_letter_code
_entity_poly.pdbx_strand_id
1 'polypeptide(L)'
;MPRDFNTESLSHDPIHGYIPFVSRSDLPAGEVAEQELIDHPWVQRLRQIHQLQTAWWVFPSAEHMRFQHVLGAMHLASRAI
;
A
#
# COMPACT_ATOMS: atom_id res chain seq x y z
N MET A 1 18.36 6.88 9.44
CA MET A 1 18.42 8.09 8.59
C MET A 1 17.22 8.97 8.94
N PRO A 2 17.34 10.30 8.88
CA PRO A 2 16.17 11.17 8.95
C PRO A 2 15.25 10.84 7.76
N ARG A 3 13.94 10.68 8.01
CA ARG A 3 12.95 10.49 6.94
C ARG A 3 12.71 11.82 6.25
N ASP A 4 12.72 11.82 4.92
CA ASP A 4 12.35 12.99 4.13
C ASP A 4 10.83 12.99 3.93
N PHE A 5 10.11 13.76 4.75
CA PHE A 5 8.65 13.83 4.72
C PHE A 5 8.10 14.63 3.53
N ASN A 6 8.95 15.25 2.71
CA ASN A 6 8.48 15.90 1.48
C ASN A 6 8.32 14.87 0.36
N THR A 7 9.32 13.99 0.19
CA THR A 7 9.36 12.99 -0.88
C THR A 7 8.78 11.63 -0.47
N GLU A 8 8.67 11.34 0.83
CA GLU A 8 8.08 10.11 1.36
C GLU A 8 6.75 10.37 2.07
N SER A 9 5.75 9.55 1.73
CA SER A 9 4.52 9.42 2.50
C SER A 9 4.48 8.09 3.24
N LEU A 10 3.66 8.00 4.28
CA LEU A 10 3.61 6.85 5.19
C LEU A 10 2.20 6.27 5.27
N SER A 11 2.10 4.95 5.12
CA SER A 11 0.90 4.18 5.43
C SER A 11 1.16 3.31 6.66
N HIS A 12 0.28 3.34 7.66
CA HIS A 12 0.41 2.47 8.82
C HIS A 12 -0.27 1.13 8.57
N ASP A 13 0.50 0.05 8.65
CA ASP A 13 0.06 -1.34 8.48
C ASP A 13 0.28 -2.13 9.78
N PRO A 14 -0.69 -2.96 10.23
CA PRO A 14 -0.56 -3.72 11.47
C PRO A 14 0.49 -4.85 11.43
N ILE A 15 0.96 -5.27 10.26
CA ILE A 15 1.96 -6.34 10.09
C ILE A 15 3.37 -5.77 9.92
N HIS A 16 3.49 -4.68 9.17
CA HIS A 16 4.77 -4.09 8.78
C HIS A 16 5.09 -2.76 9.49
N GLY A 17 4.17 -2.21 10.27
CA GLY A 17 4.30 -0.88 10.86
C GLY A 17 4.14 0.21 9.80
N TYR A 18 4.93 1.29 9.89
CA TYR A 18 4.90 2.34 8.87
C TYR A 18 5.60 1.89 7.59
N ILE A 19 4.81 1.71 6.53
CA ILE A 19 5.26 1.49 5.16
C ILE A 19 5.50 2.85 4.50
N PRO A 20 6.76 3.21 4.19
CA PRO A 20 7.05 4.37 3.35
C PRO A 20 6.73 4.06 1.89
N PHE A 21 6.25 5.07 1.18
CA PHE A 21 6.11 5.05 -0.26
C PHE A 21 6.40 6.43 -0.85
N VAL A 22 6.82 6.46 -2.11
CA VAL A 22 7.19 7.69 -2.79
C VAL A 22 5.95 8.57 -2.99
N SER A 23 6.02 9.78 -2.42
CA SER A 23 5.01 10.82 -2.54
C SER A 23 4.99 11.38 -3.95
N ARG A 24 3.86 11.94 -4.37
CA ARG A 24 3.75 12.71 -5.64
C ARG A 24 4.53 14.03 -5.63
N SER A 25 4.95 14.50 -4.45
CA SER A 25 5.67 15.76 -4.27
C SER A 25 7.12 15.64 -4.75
N ASP A 26 7.64 16.70 -5.37
CA ASP A 26 9.06 16.85 -5.71
C ASP A 26 9.66 15.74 -6.59
N LEU A 27 8.83 15.06 -7.40
CA LEU A 27 9.28 14.06 -8.36
C LEU A 27 9.98 14.69 -9.59
N PRO A 28 11.05 14.06 -10.12
CA PRO A 28 11.62 14.45 -11.40
C PRO A 28 10.59 14.39 -12.54
N ALA A 29 10.71 15.30 -13.49
CA ALA A 29 9.82 15.35 -14.65
C ALA A 29 9.92 14.05 -15.48
N GLY A 30 8.78 13.38 -15.68
CA GLY A 30 8.69 12.15 -16.47
C GLY A 30 8.71 10.86 -15.64
N GLU A 31 8.85 10.94 -14.32
CA GLU A 31 8.68 9.81 -13.42
C GLU A 31 7.25 9.71 -12.86
N VAL A 32 6.91 8.54 -12.31
CA VAL A 32 5.60 8.25 -11.71
C VAL A 32 5.81 7.82 -10.27
N ALA A 33 5.12 8.48 -9.33
CA ALA A 33 5.23 8.15 -7.92
C ALA A 33 4.43 6.88 -7.57
N GLU A 34 4.88 6.13 -6.56
CA GLU A 34 4.11 5.02 -6.00
C GLU A 34 2.73 5.50 -5.53
N GLN A 35 2.66 6.70 -4.95
CA GLN A 35 1.39 7.30 -4.55
C GLN A 35 0.38 7.44 -5.69
N GLU A 36 0.83 7.77 -6.91
CA GLU A 36 -0.08 7.90 -8.06
C GLU A 36 -0.70 6.55 -8.44
N LEU A 37 0.09 5.48 -8.37
CA LEU A 37 -0.41 4.12 -8.60
C LEU A 37 -1.34 3.67 -7.46
N ILE A 38 -0.98 3.93 -6.21
CA ILE A 38 -1.79 3.59 -5.04
C ILE A 38 -3.15 4.29 -5.12
N ASP A 39 -3.18 5.56 -5.51
CA ASP A 39 -4.39 6.38 -5.63
C ASP A 39 -5.18 6.11 -6.93
N HIS A 40 -4.61 5.37 -7.88
CA HIS A 40 -5.28 5.04 -9.13
C HIS A 40 -6.55 4.19 -8.89
N PRO A 41 -7.66 4.43 -9.61
CA PRO A 41 -8.92 3.69 -9.42
C PRO A 41 -8.77 2.16 -9.51
N TRP A 42 -7.85 1.66 -10.34
CA TRP A 42 -7.60 0.23 -10.47
C TRP A 42 -6.95 -0.41 -9.24
N VAL A 43 -6.19 0.35 -8.45
CA VAL A 43 -5.63 -0.13 -7.19
C VAL A 43 -6.62 0.12 -6.06
N GLN A 44 -7.29 1.27 -6.03
CA GLN A 44 -8.31 1.60 -5.04
C GLN A 44 -9.50 0.61 -5.06
N ARG A 45 -9.84 0.02 -6.22
CA ARG A 45 -10.88 -1.04 -6.30
C ARG A 45 -10.58 -2.24 -5.39
N LEU A 46 -9.32 -2.50 -5.07
CA LEU A 46 -8.91 -3.62 -4.21
C LEU A 46 -9.39 -3.46 -2.76
N ARG A 47 -9.88 -2.28 -2.37
CA ARG A 47 -10.56 -2.04 -1.10
C ARG A 47 -11.93 -2.72 -1.01
N GLN A 48 -12.46 -3.22 -2.12
CA GLN A 48 -13.77 -3.87 -2.21
C GLN A 48 -13.67 -5.38 -2.48
N ILE A 49 -12.47 -5.95 -2.45
CA ILE A 49 -12.24 -7.37 -2.72
C ILE A 49 -11.61 -7.99 -1.48
N HIS A 50 -12.36 -8.84 -0.78
CA HIS A 50 -11.84 -9.60 0.35
C HIS A 50 -10.68 -10.50 -0.08
N GLN A 51 -9.62 -10.54 0.75
CA GLN A 51 -8.45 -11.37 0.49
C GLN A 51 -8.83 -12.86 0.43
N LEU A 52 -9.70 -13.30 1.34
CA LEU A 52 -10.10 -14.71 1.49
C LEU A 52 -11.54 -14.97 1.02
N GLN A 53 -12.03 -14.22 0.03
CA GLN A 53 -13.37 -14.37 -0.55
C GLN A 53 -14.47 -14.43 0.53
N THR A 54 -15.23 -15.52 0.64
CA THR A 54 -16.33 -15.69 1.60
C THR A 54 -15.88 -16.21 2.96
N ALA A 55 -14.58 -16.38 3.21
CA ALA A 55 -14.10 -16.89 4.49
C ALA A 55 -14.52 -15.99 5.68
N TRP A 56 -14.76 -14.70 5.47
CA TRP A 56 -15.24 -13.79 6.52
C TRP A 56 -16.62 -14.15 7.07
N TRP A 57 -17.42 -14.96 6.36
CA TRP A 57 -18.69 -15.50 6.86
C TRP A 57 -18.50 -16.58 7.93
N VAL A 58 -17.35 -17.25 7.94
CA VAL A 58 -17.00 -18.32 8.89
C VAL A 58 -16.01 -17.80 9.94
N PHE A 59 -15.07 -16.96 9.53
CA PHE A 59 -14.02 -16.38 10.36
C PHE A 59 -14.21 -14.86 10.38
N PRO A 60 -14.87 -14.28 11.40
CA PRO A 60 -15.19 -12.85 11.43
C PRO A 60 -13.94 -11.95 11.45
N SER A 61 -12.75 -12.47 11.78
CA SER A 61 -11.49 -11.72 11.66
C SER A 61 -10.92 -11.68 10.24
N ALA A 62 -11.46 -12.45 9.29
CA ALA A 62 -11.00 -12.52 7.90
C ALA A 62 -11.55 -11.39 7.00
N GLU A 63 -11.81 -10.21 7.57
CA GLU A 63 -12.39 -9.04 6.89
C GLU A 63 -11.39 -8.26 6.01
N HIS A 64 -10.12 -8.65 6.05
CA HIS A 64 -9.04 -7.97 5.36
C HIS A 64 -9.22 -7.99 3.82
N MET A 65 -9.06 -6.82 3.20
CA MET A 65 -9.20 -6.60 1.75
C MET A 65 -7.90 -6.89 0.97
N ARG A 66 -7.95 -6.94 -0.37
CA ARG A 66 -6.72 -7.10 -1.16
C ARG A 66 -5.81 -5.87 -1.12
N PHE A 67 -6.36 -4.69 -0.86
CA PHE A 67 -5.63 -3.42 -0.86
C PHE A 67 -4.43 -3.41 0.10
N GLN A 68 -4.64 -3.66 1.40
CA GLN A 68 -3.52 -3.63 2.35
C GLN A 68 -2.54 -4.80 2.15
N HIS A 69 -3.00 -5.93 1.61
CA HIS A 69 -2.11 -7.03 1.24
C HIS A 69 -1.13 -6.63 0.13
N VAL A 70 -1.61 -5.97 -0.94
CA VAL A 70 -0.70 -5.54 -2.02
C VAL A 70 0.23 -4.40 -1.59
N LEU A 71 -0.18 -3.53 -0.66
CA LEU A 71 0.74 -2.56 -0.04
C LEU A 71 1.85 -3.26 0.76
N GLY A 72 1.53 -4.31 1.51
CA GLY A 72 2.52 -5.14 2.17
C GLY A 72 3.46 -5.84 1.18
N ALA A 73 2.94 -6.35 0.07
CA ALA A 73 3.75 -6.96 -0.99
C ALA A 73 4.71 -5.95 -1.64
N MET A 74 4.25 -4.73 -1.92
CA MET A 74 5.08 -3.62 -2.41
C MET A 74 6.20 -3.29 -1.43
N HIS A 75 5.87 -3.18 -0.13
CA HIS A 75 6.87 -2.94 0.93
C HIS A 75 7.93 -4.04 1.01
N LEU A 76 7.53 -5.31 0.89
CA LEU A 76 8.49 -6.42 0.93
C LEU A 76 9.34 -6.47 -0.33
N ALA A 77 8.78 -6.15 -1.49
CA ALA A 77 9.51 -6.09 -2.75
C ALA A 77 10.62 -5.02 -2.72
N SER A 78 10.34 -3.83 -2.17
CA SER A 78 11.35 -2.77 -2.04
C SER A 78 12.47 -3.07 -1.04
N ARG A 79 12.28 -4.06 -0.15
CA ARG A 79 13.29 -4.54 0.80
C ARG A 79 14.10 -5.73 0.31
N ALA A 80 13.63 -6.41 -0.71
CA ALA A 80 14.27 -7.62 -1.25
C ALA A 80 15.30 -7.29 -2.36
N ILE A 81 15.27 -6.06 -2.87
CA ILE A 81 16.18 -5.51 -3.87
C ILE A 81 17.24 -4.67 -3.14
#